data_AF-A0A8A7KHE2-F1
#
_entry.id   AF-A0A8A7KHE2-F1
#
_cell.length_a   1.000
_cell.length_b   1.000
_cell.length_c   1.000
_cell.angle_alpha   90.00
_cell.angle_beta   90.00
_cell.angle_gamma   90.00
#
_symmetry.space_group_name_H-M   'P 1'
#
loop_
_entity.id
_entity.type
_entity.pdbx_description
1 polymer ?
#
loop_
_entity_poly.entity_id
_entity_poly.type
_entity_poly.pdbx_seq_one_letter_code
_entity_poly.pdbx_strand_id
1 'polypeptide(L)' 'MNGINNFIPNKKMDPDFASALEYAEKQGVKILAYNTYISENQIELADKIMVNITP' A
#
# COMPACT_ATOMS: atom_id res chain seq x y z
N MET A 1 -6.48 -6.49 9.08
CA MET A 1 -5.16 -7.14 8.99
C MET A 1 -4.25 -6.48 9.99
N ASN A 2 -3.83 -7.22 11.02
CA ASN A 2 -2.93 -6.71 12.06
C ASN A 2 -1.53 -7.28 11.83
N GLY A 3 -0.50 -6.45 12.01
CA GLY A 3 0.90 -6.86 11.89
C GLY A 3 1.57 -6.63 10.54
N ILE A 4 0.88 -6.00 9.57
CA ILE A 4 1.53 -5.52 8.34
C ILE A 4 2.12 -4.15 8.62
N ASN A 5 3.41 -3.98 8.36
CA ASN A 5 4.15 -2.75 8.65
C ASN A 5 4.57 -1.98 7.38
N ASN A 6 4.50 -2.62 6.22
CA ASN A 6 4.82 -1.99 4.95
C ASN A 6 3.96 -2.51 3.80
N PHE A 7 3.89 -1.70 2.76
CA PHE A 7 3.31 -2.02 1.47
C PHE A 7 4.40 -1.91 0.41
N ILE A 8 4.52 -2.96 -0.41
CA ILE A 8 5.36 -3.00 -1.61
C ILE A 8 4.52 -3.56 -2.78
N PRO A 9 4.65 -3.03 -4.01
CA PRO A 9 3.99 -3.63 -5.16
C PRO A 9 4.61 -5.00 -5.46
N ASN A 10 3.77 -6.01 -5.68
CA ASN A 10 4.23 -7.35 -6.02
C ASN A 10 4.66 -7.44 -7.49
N LYS A 11 5.86 -6.92 -7.80
CA LYS A 11 6.42 -6.85 -9.15
C LYS A 11 6.54 -8.22 -9.86
N LYS A 12 6.70 -9.31 -9.10
CA LYS A 12 6.78 -10.67 -9.68
C LYS A 12 5.45 -11.10 -10.29
N MET A 13 4.34 -10.71 -9.66
CA MET A 13 2.99 -11.04 -10.12
C MET A 13 2.52 -10.07 -11.21
N ASP A 14 2.78 -8.77 -11.02
CA ASP A 14 2.36 -7.73 -11.96
C ASP A 14 3.44 -6.64 -12.08
N PRO A 15 4.32 -6.75 -13.09
CA PRO A 15 5.38 -5.78 -13.31
C PRO A 15 4.88 -4.44 -13.87
N ASP A 16 3.76 -4.44 -14.61
CA ASP A 16 3.22 -3.23 -15.23
C ASP A 16 2.58 -2.34 -14.17
N PHE A 17 1.82 -2.93 -13.24
CA PHE A 17 1.26 -2.21 -12.10
C PHE A 17 2.35 -1.63 -11.19
N ALA A 18 3.40 -2.40 -10.90
CA ALA A 18 4.53 -1.91 -10.10
C ALA A 18 5.21 -0.69 -10.77
N SER A 19 5.41 -0.75 -12.09
CA SER A 19 6.02 0.34 -12.86
C SER A 19 5.11 1.58 -12.91
N ALA A 20 3.80 1.39 -13.04
CA ALA A 20 2.83 2.49 -13.05
C ALA A 20 2.78 3.21 -11.68
N LEU A 21 2.82 2.47 -10.57
CA LEU A 21 2.92 3.03 -9.22
C LEU A 21 4.20 3.85 -9.03
N GLU A 22 5.34 3.34 -9.49
CA GLU A 22 6.62 4.04 -9.43
C GLU A 22 6.59 5.34 -10.24
N TYR A 23 6.02 5.29 -11.44
CA TYR A 23 5.84 6.49 -12.26
C TYR A 23 4.94 7.52 -11.57
N ALA A 24 3.80 7.09 -11.02
CA ALA A 24 2.86 7.97 -10.35
C ALA A 24 3.51 8.70 -9.15
N GLU A 25 4.27 7.97 -8.32
CA GLU A 25 5.01 8.55 -7.20
C GLU A 25 6.01 9.62 -7.69
N LYS A 26 6.77 9.32 -8.76
CA LYS A 26 7.71 10.28 -9.37
C LYS A 26 7.04 11.51 -9.96
N GLN A 27 5.78 11.41 -10.40
CA GLN A 27 4.99 12.55 -10.87
C GLN A 27 4.34 13.34 -9.71
N GLY A 28 4.60 12.96 -8.45
CA GLY A 28 4.11 13.66 -7.27
C GLY A 28 2.77 13.13 -6.74
N VAL A 29 2.29 11.99 -7.25
CA VAL A 29 1.11 11.34 -6.67
C VAL A 29 1.46 10.75 -5.32
N LYS A 30 0.74 11.17 -4.27
CA LYS A 30 0.95 10.68 -2.91
C LYS A 30 0.25 9.34 -2.72
N ILE A 31 1.03 8.28 -2.52
CA ILE A 31 0.52 6.94 -2.24
C ILE A 31 0.42 6.75 -0.72
N LEU A 32 -0.68 6.15 -0.28
CA LEU A 32 -0.97 5.89 1.13
C LEU A 32 -1.37 4.43 1.30
N ALA A 33 -0.95 3.84 2.41
CA ALA A 33 -1.38 2.52 2.83
C ALA A 33 -1.71 2.56 4.32
N TYR A 34 -2.78 1.87 4.70
CA TYR A 34 -3.27 1.79 6.07
C TYR A 34 -3.64 0.35 6.38
N ASN A 35 -3.40 -0.06 7.62
CA ASN A 35 -4.04 -1.25 8.16
C ASN A 35 -5.54 -0.99 8.31
N THR A 36 -6.30 -2.07 8.35
CA THR A 36 -7.76 -2.01 8.56
C THR A 36 -8.12 -2.95 9.69
N TYR A 37 -8.86 -2.44 10.66
CA TYR A 37 -9.53 -3.25 11.66
C TYR A 37 -10.94 -3.59 11.16
N ILE A 38 -11.28 -4.87 11.17
CA ILE A 38 -12.58 -5.38 10.71
C ILE A 38 -13.16 -6.24 11.83
N SER A 39 -14.39 -5.92 12.23
CA SER A 39 -15.22 -6.77 13.08
C SER A 39 -16.61 -6.92 12.44
N GLU A 40 -17.47 -7.72 13.06
CA GLU A 40 -18.85 -7.94 12.58
C GLU A 40 -19.63 -6.63 12.39
N ASN A 41 -19.36 -5.63 13.24
CA ASN A 41 -20.13 -4.39 13.30
C ASN A 41 -19.35 -3.15 12.85
N GLN A 42 -18.05 -3.25 12.53
CA GLN A 42 -17.25 -2.09 12.15
C GLN A 42 -16.14 -2.40 11.15
N ILE A 43 -15.85 -1.41 10.29
CA ILE A 43 -14.68 -1.37 9.42
C ILE A 43 -14.01 -0.01 9.66
N GLU A 44 -12.75 -0.03 10.07
CA GLU A 44 -12.01 1.16 10.45
C GLU A 44 -10.63 1.18 9.81
N LEU A 45 -10.24 2.34 9.26
CA LEU A 45 -8.85 2.61 8.89
C LEU A 45 -8.04 2.79 10.18
N ALA A 46 -7.12 1.87 10.42
CA ALA A 46 -6.26 1.86 11.58
C ALA A 46 -4.95 2.59 11.26
N ASP A 47 -3.81 2.00 11.64
CA ASP A 47 -2.51 2.63 11.52
C ASP A 47 -2.08 2.81 10.06
N LYS A 48 -1.52 3.99 9.76
CA LYS A 48 -0.79 4.21 8.52
C LYS A 48 0.45 3.34 8.50
N ILE A 49 0.70 2.65 7.40
CA ILE A 49 1.89 1.81 7.21
C ILE A 49 2.85 2.43 6.20
N MET A 50 4.10 1.95 6.22
CA MET A 50 5.12 2.44 5.31
C MET A 50 4.81 2.03 3.88
N VAL A 51 4.97 2.93 2.92
CA VAL A 51 4.87 2.63 1.48
C VAL A 51 6.28 2.61 0.90
N ASN A 52 6.66 1.50 0.27
CA ASN A 52 7.94 1.35 -0.43
C ASN A 52 7.66 0.93 -1.88
N ILE A 53 7.68 1.91 -2.80
CA ILE A 53 7.44 1.63 -4.24
C ILE A 53 8.76 1.28 -4.95
N THR A 54 9.89 1.81 -4.46
CA THR A 54 11.24 1.48 -4.92
C THR A 54 11.94 0.61 -3.87
N PRO A 55 12.09 -0.71 -4.09
CA PRO A 55 12.95 -1.55 -3.25
C PRO A 55 14.44 -1.30 -3.52
#